data_AF-A0A382SF51-F1
#
_entry.id   AF-A0A382SF51-F1
#
_cell.length_a   1.000
_cell.length_b   1.000
_cell.length_c   1.000
_cell.angle_alpha   90.00
_cell.angle_beta   90.00
_cell.angle_gamma   90.00
#
_symmetry.space_group_name_H-M   'P 1'
#
loop_
_entity.id
_entity.type
_entity.pdbx_description
1 polymer ?
#
loop_
_entity_poly.entity_id
_entity_poly.type
_entity_poly.pdbx_seq_one_letter_code
_entity_poly.pdbx_strand_id
1 'polypeptide(L)'
;MNFSFWRELIDESYKIRIVDIGASDGGYSPSYQPLIDVGLASLIGFEPDKEACEVLNKKNQKNSVYYPYFVGDGEAATFYETNWVLTGSLYPTDTPLLEKFQN
;
A
#
# COMPACT_ATOMS: atom_id res chain seq x y z
N MET A 1 -9.75 -16.69 8.33
CA MET A 1 -8.44 -17.35 8.23
C MET A 1 -8.05 -17.85 9.62
N ASN A 2 -7.51 -19.06 9.75
CA ASN A 2 -7.09 -19.58 11.06
C ASN A 2 -5.74 -18.95 11.45
N PHE A 3 -5.72 -18.18 12.53
CA PHE A 3 -4.53 -17.47 13.02
C PHE A 3 -3.39 -18.40 13.45
N SER A 4 -3.68 -19.67 13.77
CA SER A 4 -2.66 -20.66 14.15
C SER A 4 -1.73 -21.03 12.99
N PHE A 5 -2.24 -21.05 11.75
CA PHE A 5 -1.45 -21.41 10.56
C PHE A 5 -0.20 -20.53 10.37
N TRP A 6 -0.32 -19.22 10.57
CA TRP A 6 0.81 -18.30 10.36
C TRP A 6 1.88 -18.38 11.45
N ARG A 7 1.46 -18.65 12.69
CA ARG A 7 2.38 -18.82 13.83
C ARG A 7 3.16 -20.14 13.76
N GLU A 8 2.62 -21.15 13.10
CA GLU A 8 3.31 -22.44 12.91
C GLU A 8 4.40 -22.37 11.84
N LEU A 9 4.24 -21.51 10.83
CA LEU A 9 5.19 -21.36 9.72
C LEU A 9 6.30 -20.33 10.01
N ILE A 10 6.02 -19.34 10.84
CA ILE A 10 6.90 -18.21 11.10
C ILE A 10 7.10 -18.10 12.62
N ASP A 11 8.31 -18.47 13.07
CA ASP A 11 8.73 -18.27 14.46
C ASP A 11 8.66 -16.77 14.84
N GLU A 12 8.35 -16.48 16.10
CA GLU A 12 8.25 -15.12 16.65
C GLU A 12 9.56 -14.33 16.52
N SER A 13 10.70 -15.01 16.28
CA SER A 13 11.98 -14.36 15.97
C SER A 13 12.04 -13.74 14.57
N TYR A 14 11.20 -14.18 13.63
CA TYR A 14 11.24 -13.74 12.23
C TYR A 14 10.33 -12.54 12.00
N LYS A 15 10.93 -11.36 11.88
CA LYS A 15 10.20 -10.09 11.72
C LYS A 15 9.98 -9.76 10.25
N ILE A 16 8.74 -9.84 9.79
CA ILE A 16 8.39 -9.41 8.43
C ILE A 16 8.25 -7.88 8.40
N ARG A 17 8.83 -7.25 7.38
CA ARG A 17 8.58 -5.85 7.06
C ARG A 17 7.87 -5.77 5.71
N ILE A 18 6.67 -5.24 5.73
CA ILE A 18 5.88 -4.97 4.54
C ILE A 18 6.17 -3.55 4.09
N VAL A 19 6.43 -3.39 2.80
CA VAL A 19 6.52 -2.09 2.13
C VAL A 19 5.35 -2.04 1.15
N ASP A 20 4.40 -1.14 1.42
CA ASP A 20 3.21 -0.96 0.60
C ASP A 20 3.34 0.33 -0.22
N ILE A 21 3.34 0.19 -1.56
CA ILE A 21 3.60 1.29 -2.50
C ILE A 21 2.27 1.65 -3.17
N GLY A 22 1.80 2.89 -2.97
CA GLY A 22 0.44 3.26 -3.35
C GLY A 22 -0.58 2.80 -2.31
N ALA A 23 -0.27 3.05 -1.03
CA ALA A 23 -0.99 2.58 0.13
C ALA A 23 -2.33 3.29 0.33
N SER A 24 -3.28 3.07 -0.59
CA SER A 24 -4.61 3.67 -0.54
C SER A 24 -5.54 2.91 0.39
N ASP A 25 -6.44 3.63 1.08
CA ASP A 25 -7.46 3.01 1.94
C ASP A 25 -8.48 2.17 1.16
N GLY A 26 -8.68 2.45 -0.15
CA GLY A 26 -9.41 1.63 -1.13
C GLY A 26 -10.86 1.19 -0.80
N GLY A 27 -11.34 1.43 0.42
CA GLY A 27 -12.54 0.81 0.98
C GLY A 27 -12.38 -0.66 1.39
N TYR A 28 -11.17 -1.24 1.37
CA TYR A 28 -10.95 -2.66 1.68
C TYR A 28 -9.66 -2.90 2.47
N SER A 29 -9.63 -3.96 3.27
CA SER A 29 -8.42 -4.35 4.00
C SER A 29 -7.42 -5.02 3.06
N PRO A 30 -6.13 -4.67 3.14
CA PRO A 30 -5.10 -5.32 2.33
C PRO A 30 -4.91 -6.78 2.73
N SER A 31 -4.45 -7.61 1.79
CA SER A 31 -4.29 -9.07 2.00
C SER A 31 -3.29 -9.42 3.11
N TYR A 32 -2.34 -8.53 3.40
CA TYR A 32 -1.35 -8.68 4.46
C TYR A 32 -1.83 -8.23 5.85
N GLN A 33 -3.02 -7.61 5.96
CA GLN A 33 -3.56 -7.11 7.22
C GLN A 33 -3.52 -8.15 8.36
N PRO A 34 -3.87 -9.44 8.14
CA PRO A 34 -3.82 -10.44 9.20
C PRO A 34 -2.44 -10.63 9.83
N LEU A 35 -1.34 -10.37 9.11
CA LEU A 35 0.03 -10.49 9.62
C LEU A 35 0.40 -9.33 10.55
N ILE A 36 -0.11 -8.13 10.25
CA ILE A 36 0.04 -6.95 11.12
C ILE A 36 -0.76 -7.15 12.41
N ASP A 37 -1.99 -7.63 12.30
CA ASP A 37 -2.91 -7.82 13.44
C ASP A 37 -2.34 -8.77 14.49
N VAL A 38 -1.68 -9.85 14.06
CA VAL A 38 -1.04 -10.82 14.97
C VAL A 38 0.36 -10.42 15.43
N GLY A 39 0.87 -9.27 14.97
CA GLY A 39 2.18 -8.74 15.35
C GLY A 39 3.38 -9.44 14.70
N LEU A 40 3.16 -10.24 13.65
CA LEU A 40 4.24 -10.91 12.90
C LEU A 40 4.88 -9.99 11.85
N ALA A 41 4.23 -8.87 11.52
CA ALA A 41 4.74 -7.90 10.57
C ALA A 41 4.68 -6.45 11.09
N SER A 42 5.53 -5.61 10.49
CA SER A 42 5.49 -4.15 10.55
C SER A 42 5.27 -3.59 9.15
N LEU A 43 4.66 -2.41 9.05
CA LEU A 43 4.30 -1.78 7.78
C LEU A 43 4.99 -0.43 7.61
N ILE A 44 5.56 -0.22 6.43
CA ILE A 44 5.88 1.09 5.89
C ILE A 44 5.02 1.28 4.63
N GLY A 45 4.05 2.19 4.69
CA GLY A 45 3.20 2.55 3.56
C GLY A 45 3.64 3.85 2.90
N PHE A 46 3.44 3.96 1.59
CA PHE A 46 3.67 5.16 0.80
C PHE A 46 2.35 5.58 0.15
N GLU A 47 1.78 6.69 0.63
CA GLU A 47 0.55 7.30 0.10
C GLU A 47 0.90 8.74 -0.29
N PRO A 48 1.07 9.06 -1.57
CA PRO A 48 1.54 10.37 -2.01
C PRO A 48 0.58 11.53 -1.67
N ASP A 49 -0.72 11.27 -1.54
CA ASP A 49 -1.65 12.31 -1.09
C ASP A 49 -1.45 12.57 0.42
N LYS A 50 -1.04 13.79 0.75
CA LYS A 50 -0.69 14.16 2.13
C LYS A 50 -1.88 14.02 3.08
N GLU A 51 -3.07 14.40 2.66
CA GLU A 51 -4.27 14.38 3.50
C GLU A 51 -4.71 12.93 3.76
N ALA A 52 -4.71 12.09 2.73
CA ALA A 52 -4.97 10.66 2.82
C ALA A 52 -3.92 9.96 3.71
N CYS A 53 -2.64 10.28 3.53
CA CYS A 53 -1.54 9.75 4.36
C CYS A 53 -1.72 10.13 5.85
N GLU A 54 -2.14 11.36 6.14
CA GLU A 54 -2.46 11.77 7.51
C GLU A 54 -3.65 10.99 8.09
N VAL A 55 -4.68 10.72 7.28
CA VAL A 55 -5.82 9.88 7.69
C VAL A 55 -5.35 8.46 8.02
N LEU A 56 -4.49 7.87 7.20
CA LEU A 56 -3.93 6.53 7.45
C LEU A 56 -3.14 6.48 8.76
N ASN A 57 -2.27 7.46 9.01
CA ASN A 57 -1.52 7.53 10.27
C ASN A 57 -2.44 7.75 11.49
N LYS A 58 -3.54 8.51 11.35
CA LYS A 58 -4.53 8.72 12.42
C LYS A 58 -5.29 7.45 12.82
N LYS A 59 -5.39 6.46 11.92
CA LYS A 59 -5.97 5.13 12.26
C LYS A 59 -5.12 4.37 13.29
N ASN A 60 -3.88 4.80 13.53
CA ASN A 60 -2.98 4.30 14.58
C ASN A 60 -2.86 2.78 14.58
N GLN A 61 -2.71 2.19 13.40
CA GLN A 61 -2.53 0.76 13.25
C GLN A 61 -1.20 0.33 13.87
N LYS A 62 -1.23 -0.76 14.63
CA LYS A 62 -0.06 -1.25 15.37
C LYS A 62 1.10 -1.54 14.42
N ASN A 63 2.29 -1.06 14.77
CA ASN A 63 3.53 -1.26 14.01
C ASN A 63 3.48 -0.76 12.55
N SER A 64 2.64 0.24 12.24
CA SER A 64 2.50 0.82 10.91
C SER A 64 2.90 2.30 10.90
N VAL A 65 3.56 2.73 9.83
CA VAL A 65 3.84 4.14 9.52
C VAL A 65 3.61 4.39 8.04
N TYR A 66 3.01 5.54 7.70
CA TYR A 66 2.78 5.95 6.31
C TYR A 66 3.52 7.25 6.00
N TYR A 67 4.11 7.32 4.81
CA TYR A 67 4.85 8.48 4.31
C TYR A 67 4.19 9.12 3.09
N PRO A 68 4.16 10.47 3.02
CA PRO A 68 3.48 11.22 1.95
C PRO A 68 4.36 11.36 0.69
N TYR A 69 4.87 10.24 0.17
CA TYR A 69 5.83 10.23 -0.94
C TYR A 69 5.50 9.15 -1.96
N PHE A 70 5.81 9.43 -3.23
CA PHE A 70 5.96 8.39 -4.24
C PHE A 70 7.28 7.63 -4.04
N VAL A 71 7.29 6.36 -4.45
CA VAL A 71 8.53 5.59 -4.64
C VAL A 71 8.96 5.73 -6.09
N GLY A 72 10.16 6.26 -6.31
CA GLY A 72 10.74 6.50 -7.63
C GLY A 72 12.27 6.57 -7.56
N ASP A 73 12.88 7.21 -8.54
CA ASP A 73 14.34 7.43 -8.60
C ASP A 73 14.84 8.60 -7.72
N GLY A 74 13.93 9.32 -7.09
CA GLY A 74 14.22 10.46 -6.22
C GLY A 74 14.16 11.81 -6.93
N GLU A 75 13.93 11.83 -8.24
CA GLU A 75 13.75 13.07 -9.00
C GLU A 75 12.29 13.54 -8.99
N ALA A 76 12.09 14.79 -9.42
CA ALA A 76 10.73 15.32 -9.60
C ALA A 76 10.03 14.65 -10.79
N ALA A 77 8.79 14.22 -10.59
CA ALA A 77 7.97 13.57 -11.61
C ALA A 77 6.55 14.15 -11.64
N THR A 78 5.87 13.96 -12.77
CA THR A 78 4.44 14.28 -12.91
C THR A 78 3.61 13.08 -12.47
N PHE A 79 2.66 13.30 -11.57
CA PHE A 79 1.62 12.30 -11.28
C PHE A 79 0.48 12.46 -12.27
N TYR A 80 0.12 11.35 -12.92
CA TYR A 80 -0.99 11.26 -13.87
C TYR A 80 -2.18 10.64 -13.17
N GLU A 81 -3.15 11.48 -12.79
CA GLU A 81 -4.43 11.05 -12.27
C GLU A 81 -5.29 10.42 -13.37
N THR A 82 -6.05 9.39 -13.01
CA THR A 82 -7.01 8.70 -13.88
C THR A 82 -8.42 8.87 -13.33
N ASN A 83 -9.42 8.41 -14.08
CA ASN A 83 -10.82 8.42 -13.65
C ASN A 83 -11.12 7.45 -12.49
N TRP A 84 -10.18 6.57 -12.13
CA TRP A 84 -10.30 5.67 -10.99
C TRP A 84 -9.08 5.85 -10.08
N VAL A 85 -9.31 6.33 -8.85
CA VAL A 85 -8.26 6.79 -7.92
C VAL A 85 -7.12 5.78 -7.68
N LEU A 86 -7.39 4.49 -7.83
CA LEU A 86 -6.42 3.42 -7.60
C LEU A 86 -5.49 3.14 -8.79
N THR A 87 -5.68 3.82 -9.94
CA THR A 87 -4.92 3.57 -11.18
C THR A 87 -4.06 4.74 -11.64
N GLY A 88 -3.95 5.79 -10.83
CA GLY A 88 -2.99 6.87 -11.07
C GLY A 88 -1.54 6.39 -10.96
N SER A 89 -0.62 7.04 -11.68
CA SER A 89 0.79 6.64 -11.73
C SER A 89 1.72 7.81 -12.06
N LEU A 90 3.02 7.62 -11.83
CA LEU A 90 4.06 8.53 -12.34
C LEU A 90 4.29 8.41 -13.86
N TYR A 91 3.63 7.44 -14.51
CA TYR A 91 3.66 7.24 -15.95
C TYR A 91 2.30 7.58 -16.57
N PRO A 92 2.27 8.19 -17.77
CA PRO A 92 1.03 8.46 -18.47
C PRO A 92 0.31 7.16 -18.83
N THR A 93 -1.02 7.23 -18.88
CA THR A 93 -1.86 6.12 -19.31
C THR A 93 -1.53 5.66 -20.73
N ASP A 94 -1.34 4.35 -20.91
CA ASP A 94 -1.18 3.74 -22.24
C ASP A 94 -2.55 3.48 -22.86
N THR A 95 -3.19 4.55 -23.38
CA THR A 95 -4.50 4.47 -24.04
C THR A 95 -4.52 3.44 -25.19
N PRO A 96 -3.51 3.39 -26.09
CA PRO A 96 -3.47 2.36 -27.14
C PRO A 96 -3.52 0.91 -26.62
N LEU A 97 -2.92 0.64 -25.45
CA LEU A 97 -3.02 -0.68 -24.81
C LEU A 97 -4.41 -0.91 -24.22
N LEU A 98 -4.96 0.06 -23.48
CA LEU A 98 -6.26 -0.06 -22.81
C LEU A 98 -7.41 -0.28 -23.80
N GLU A 99 -7.37 0.36 -24.97
CA GLU A 99 -8.37 0.18 -26.03
C GLU A 99 -8.52 -1.28 -26.50
N LYS A 100 -7.52 -2.14 -26.27
CA LYS A 100 -7.59 -3.58 -26.60
C LYS A 100 -8.43 -4.39 -25.62
N PHE A 101 -8.66 -3.89 -24.40
CA PHE A 101 -9.29 -4.61 -23.29
C PHE A 101 -10.60 -3.97 -22.81
N GLN A 102 -11.11 -2.99 -23.56
CA GLN A 102 -12.33 -2.20 -23.33
C GLN A 102 -12.10 -1.03 -22.36
N ASN A 103 -12.20 0.20 -22.91
CA ASN A 103 -12.55 1.41 -22.16
C ASN A 103 -14.08 1.52 -22.08
#